data_AF-A0A6B0JKF6-F1
#
_entry.id   AF-A0A6B0JKF6-F1
#
_cell.length_a   1.000
_cell.length_b   1.000
_cell.length_c   1.000
_cell.angle_alpha   90.00
_cell.angle_beta   90.00
_cell.angle_gamma   90.00
#
_symmetry.space_group_name_H-M   'P 1'
#
loop_
_entity.id
_entity.type
_entity.pdbx_description
1 polymer ?
#
loop_
_entity_poly.entity_id
_entity_poly.type
_entity_poly.pdbx_seq_one_letter_code
_entity_poly.pdbx_strand_id
1 'polypeptide(L)'
;MTVFKKILAFTGSILLVIILGGILTSLIHSGLVIATIVIAVAAILFFFSSKAGDRAQMIATGLTKKEYKYIRTNLEEARVKIIRLQKIMTQNKALYSFQERNKTLLLTKRIYGIVKEEPKRFYEAEDFFFSHLDSLVELTEKYAFLEKQPVKDKKIYQTLSDTRTLLNDLSRVIEKDLFTLLNQDVNNLDFELEVAKNSISKQKKKFERGTKDDREQAK
;
A
#
# COMPACT_ATOMS: atom_id res chain seq x y z
N MET A 1 6.27 3.39 -2.33
CA MET A 1 7.62 2.91 -1.95
C MET A 1 8.33 1.98 -2.95
N THR A 2 7.68 1.28 -3.89
CA THR A 2 8.40 0.45 -4.90
C THR A 2 9.16 1.27 -5.94
N VAL A 3 8.58 2.36 -6.45
CA VAL A 3 9.30 3.28 -7.36
C VAL A 3 10.42 4.00 -6.62
N PHE A 4 10.22 4.40 -5.36
CA PHE A 4 11.28 5.01 -4.54
C PHE A 4 12.42 4.04 -4.22
N LYS A 5 12.13 2.78 -3.85
CA LYS A 5 13.17 1.75 -3.66
C LYS A 5 13.85 1.34 -4.96
N LYS A 6 13.13 1.31 -6.09
CA LYS A 6 13.71 1.14 -7.43
C LYS A 6 14.55 2.35 -7.83
N ILE A 7 14.12 3.58 -7.52
CA ILE A 7 14.88 4.82 -7.71
C ILE A 7 16.10 4.84 -6.79
N LEU A 8 16.02 4.33 -5.55
CA LEU A 8 17.14 4.28 -4.60
C LEU A 8 18.18 3.22 -4.99
N ALA A 9 17.71 2.05 -5.46
CA ALA A 9 18.58 1.06 -6.11
C ALA A 9 19.15 1.60 -7.43
N PHE A 10 18.37 2.44 -8.15
CA PHE A 10 18.81 3.15 -9.34
C PHE A 10 19.79 4.28 -9.01
N THR A 11 19.74 4.96 -7.86
CA THR A 11 20.73 5.98 -7.48
C THR A 11 22.09 5.37 -7.19
N GLY A 12 22.15 4.17 -6.60
CA GLY A 12 23.40 3.40 -6.50
C GLY A 12 23.91 2.94 -7.87
N SER A 13 23.00 2.56 -8.77
CA SER A 13 23.33 2.20 -10.15
C SER A 13 23.77 3.41 -11.00
N ILE A 14 23.21 4.60 -10.76
CA ILE A 14 23.58 5.87 -11.39
C ILE A 14 25.00 6.23 -10.99
N LEU A 15 25.38 6.10 -9.72
CA LEU A 15 26.76 6.33 -9.28
C LEU A 15 27.73 5.38 -9.98
N LEU A 16 27.41 4.09 -10.09
CA LEU A 16 28.21 3.13 -10.84
C LEU A 16 28.30 3.49 -12.34
N VAL A 17 27.21 3.94 -12.94
CA VAL A 17 27.17 4.35 -14.36
C VAL A 17 27.95 5.65 -14.59
N ILE A 18 27.92 6.61 -13.65
CA ILE A 18 28.72 7.84 -13.70
C ILE A 18 30.22 7.51 -13.56
N ILE A 19 30.59 6.64 -12.62
CA ILE A 19 31.97 6.18 -12.44
C ILE A 19 32.45 5.43 -13.69
N LEU A 20 31.64 4.53 -14.25
CA LEU A 20 31.96 3.79 -15.46
C LEU A 20 32.11 4.74 -16.67
N GLY A 21 31.22 5.73 -16.79
CA GLY A 21 31.27 6.74 -17.85
C GLY A 21 32.54 7.59 -17.80
N GLY A 22 32.97 8.01 -16.60
CA GLY A 22 34.22 8.73 -16.39
C GLY A 22 35.47 7.90 -16.76
N ILE A 23 35.46 6.61 -16.44
CA ILE A 23 36.53 5.68 -16.85
C ILE A 23 36.53 5.50 -18.38
N LEU A 24 35.35 5.37 -18.99
CA LEU A 24 35.22 5.16 -20.44
C LEU A 24 35.68 6.37 -21.26
N THR A 25 35.45 7.59 -20.77
CA THR A 25 35.95 8.82 -21.40
C THR A 25 37.48 8.91 -21.45
N SER A 26 38.19 8.21 -20.55
CA SER A 26 39.66 8.14 -20.57
C SER A 26 40.22 7.14 -21.58
N LEU A 27 39.39 6.20 -22.08
CA LEU A 27 39.82 5.10 -22.96
C LEU A 27 39.32 5.26 -24.40
N ILE A 28 38.16 5.90 -24.59
CA ILE A 28 37.47 6.02 -25.88
C ILE A 28 37.23 7.50 -26.19
N HIS A 29 37.66 7.97 -27.36
CA HIS A 29 37.52 9.38 -27.76
C HIS A 29 36.18 9.69 -28.46
N SER A 30 35.40 8.66 -28.83
CA SER A 30 34.11 8.82 -29.49
C SER A 30 32.97 8.90 -28.48
N GLY A 31 32.39 10.10 -28.32
CA GLY A 31 31.28 10.35 -27.41
C GLY A 31 30.01 9.53 -27.71
N LEU A 32 29.76 9.21 -28.99
CA LEU A 32 28.60 8.40 -29.39
C LEU A 32 28.71 6.94 -28.93
N VAL A 33 29.92 6.36 -28.97
CA VAL A 33 30.17 4.98 -28.50
C VAL A 33 30.05 4.89 -26.99
N ILE A 34 30.48 5.93 -26.26
CA ILE A 34 30.32 6.00 -24.80
C ILE A 34 28.84 6.05 -24.42
N ALA A 35 28.05 6.89 -25.10
CA ALA A 35 26.63 7.05 -24.81
C ALA A 35 25.85 5.73 -25.00
N THR A 36 26.13 4.98 -26.07
CA THR A 36 25.44 3.70 -26.33
C THR A 36 25.81 2.63 -25.30
N ILE A 37 27.08 2.54 -24.90
CA ILE A 37 27.54 1.60 -23.85
C ILE A 37 26.89 1.94 -22.50
N VAL A 38 26.87 3.23 -22.14
CA VAL A 38 26.24 3.70 -20.89
C VAL A 38 24.75 3.36 -20.85
N ILE A 39 24.01 3.63 -21.93
CA ILE A 39 22.58 3.31 -22.02
C ILE A 39 22.34 1.80 -21.93
N ALA A 40 23.16 0.99 -22.63
CA ALA A 40 23.04 -0.46 -22.60
C ALA A 40 23.31 -1.02 -21.20
N VAL A 41 24.38 -0.58 -20.53
CA VAL A 41 24.71 -0.99 -19.16
C VAL A 41 23.62 -0.55 -18.17
N ALA A 42 23.09 0.67 -18.30
CA ALA A 42 22.00 1.15 -17.47
C ALA A 42 20.72 0.31 -17.64
N ALA A 43 20.36 -0.06 -18.87
CA ALA A 43 19.21 -0.91 -19.16
C ALA A 43 19.39 -2.32 -18.56
N ILE A 44 20.59 -2.89 -18.67
CA ILE A 44 20.95 -4.20 -18.10
C ILE A 44 20.84 -4.15 -16.56
N LEU A 45 21.48 -3.18 -15.90
CA LEU A 45 21.45 -3.02 -14.45
C LEU A 45 20.01 -2.82 -13.94
N PHE A 46 19.21 -2.03 -14.64
CA PHE A 46 17.80 -1.83 -14.30
C PHE A 46 16.99 -3.14 -14.36
N PHE A 47 17.20 -3.94 -15.41
CA PHE A 47 16.51 -5.22 -15.58
C PHE A 47 16.89 -6.24 -14.49
N PHE A 48 18.18 -6.37 -14.18
CA PHE A 48 18.66 -7.28 -13.13
C PHE A 48 18.23 -6.84 -11.73
N SER A 49 18.32 -5.54 -11.42
CA SER A 49 17.89 -4.97 -10.13
C SER A 49 16.39 -5.16 -9.88
N SER A 50 15.55 -4.94 -10.91
CA SER A 50 14.10 -5.17 -10.80
C SER A 50 13.77 -6.64 -10.50
N LYS A 51 14.47 -7.59 -11.13
CA LYS A 51 14.24 -9.03 -10.95
C LYS A 51 14.76 -9.55 -9.59
N ALA A 52 15.83 -8.95 -9.08
CA ALA A 52 16.37 -9.26 -7.76
C ALA A 52 15.41 -8.83 -6.64
N GLY A 53 14.81 -7.64 -6.74
CA GLY A 53 13.83 -7.15 -5.77
C GLY A 53 12.57 -8.05 -5.67
N ASP A 54 12.06 -8.51 -6.81
CA ASP A 54 10.91 -9.42 -6.84
C ASP A 54 11.22 -10.78 -6.20
N ARG A 55 12.43 -11.33 -6.44
CA ARG A 55 12.87 -12.57 -5.78
C ARG A 55 13.06 -12.39 -4.28
N ALA A 56 13.63 -11.28 -3.84
CA ALA A 56 13.81 -11.00 -2.43
C ALA A 56 12.46 -10.90 -1.70
N GLN A 57 11.46 -10.25 -2.29
CA GLN A 57 10.12 -10.19 -1.72
C GLN A 57 9.41 -11.55 -1.75
N MET A 58 9.56 -12.35 -2.80
CA MET A 58 9.03 -13.72 -2.81
C MET A 58 9.62 -14.58 -1.68
N ILE A 59 10.93 -14.53 -1.46
CA ILE A 59 11.59 -15.29 -0.39
C ILE A 59 11.16 -14.78 0.99
N ALA A 60 11.18 -13.46 1.19
CA ALA A 60 10.82 -12.84 2.47
C ALA A 60 9.36 -13.08 2.84
N THR A 61 8.47 -13.09 1.85
CA THR A 61 7.06 -13.39 2.07
C THR A 61 6.81 -14.89 2.13
N GLY A 62 7.56 -15.75 1.46
CA GLY A 62 7.23 -17.18 1.33
C GLY A 62 6.10 -17.45 0.32
N LEU A 63 5.81 -16.50 -0.57
CA LEU A 63 4.86 -16.67 -1.68
C LEU A 63 5.52 -17.44 -2.83
N THR A 64 4.75 -18.30 -3.50
CA THR A 64 5.19 -18.88 -4.76
C THR A 64 5.29 -17.80 -5.84
N LYS A 65 6.07 -18.09 -6.89
CA LYS A 65 6.22 -17.17 -8.03
C LYS A 65 4.88 -16.81 -8.69
N LYS A 66 3.95 -17.77 -8.75
CA LYS A 66 2.63 -17.60 -9.37
C LYS A 66 1.75 -16.68 -8.51
N GLU A 67 1.68 -16.93 -7.21
CA GLU A 67 0.90 -16.11 -6.28
C GLU A 67 1.43 -14.68 -6.22
N TYR A 68 2.75 -14.50 -6.08
CA TYR A 68 3.33 -13.17 -6.05
C TYR A 68 3.06 -12.39 -7.35
N LYS A 69 3.16 -13.04 -8.51
CA LYS A 69 2.81 -12.42 -9.79
C LYS A 69 1.33 -12.03 -9.83
N TYR A 70 0.45 -12.92 -9.39
CA TYR A 70 -1.00 -12.68 -9.33
C TYR A 70 -1.35 -11.46 -8.46
N ILE A 71 -0.87 -11.44 -7.22
CA ILE A 71 -1.07 -10.33 -6.27
C ILE A 71 -0.54 -9.02 -6.87
N ARG A 72 0.65 -9.06 -7.46
CA ARG A 72 1.25 -7.87 -8.06
C ARG A 72 0.44 -7.32 -9.22
N THR A 73 -0.06 -8.17 -10.11
CA THR A 73 -0.92 -7.73 -11.21
C THR A 73 -2.17 -7.01 -10.69
N ASN A 74 -2.87 -7.63 -9.71
CA ASN A 74 -4.04 -7.02 -9.09
C ASN A 74 -3.72 -5.69 -8.38
N LEU A 75 -2.56 -5.59 -7.71
CA LEU A 75 -2.11 -4.33 -7.10
C LEU A 75 -1.83 -3.24 -8.14
N GLU A 76 -1.28 -3.56 -9.30
CA GLU A 76 -1.08 -2.55 -10.36
C GLU A 76 -2.41 -2.08 -10.95
N GLU A 77 -3.36 -2.99 -11.18
CA GLU A 77 -4.72 -2.65 -11.62
C GLU A 77 -5.45 -1.77 -10.60
N ALA A 78 -5.42 -2.17 -9.33
CA ALA A 78 -6.01 -1.42 -8.24
C ALA A 78 -5.40 -0.01 -8.12
N ARG A 79 -4.09 0.12 -8.33
CA ARG A 79 -3.41 1.42 -8.32
C ARG A 79 -3.98 2.36 -9.39
N VAL A 80 -4.20 1.86 -10.61
CA VAL A 80 -4.79 2.66 -11.70
C VAL A 80 -6.20 3.11 -11.31
N LYS A 81 -7.01 2.18 -10.78
CA LYS A 81 -8.37 2.45 -10.29
C LYS A 81 -8.38 3.52 -9.19
N ILE A 82 -7.46 3.46 -8.22
CA ILE A 82 -7.34 4.42 -7.12
C ILE A 82 -6.94 5.82 -7.61
N ILE A 83 -6.03 5.92 -8.59
CA ILE A 83 -5.63 7.21 -9.17
C ILE A 83 -6.83 7.86 -9.89
N ARG A 84 -7.59 7.05 -10.63
CA ARG A 84 -8.80 7.50 -11.33
C ARG A 84 -9.87 7.96 -10.35
N LEU A 85 -10.13 7.17 -9.31
CA LEU A 85 -11.04 7.50 -8.21
C LEU A 85 -10.66 8.83 -7.54
N GLN A 86 -9.39 8.99 -7.17
CA GLN A 86 -8.88 10.23 -6.58
C GLN A 86 -9.17 11.43 -7.49
N LYS A 87 -8.83 11.33 -8.77
CA LYS A 87 -9.05 12.42 -9.72
C LYS A 87 -10.52 12.86 -9.73
N ILE A 88 -11.44 11.91 -9.84
CA ILE A 88 -12.88 12.19 -9.92
C ILE A 88 -13.40 12.79 -8.61
N MET A 89 -13.06 12.18 -7.47
CA MET A 89 -13.47 12.64 -6.14
C MET A 89 -12.95 14.03 -5.80
N THR A 90 -11.76 14.41 -6.30
CA THR A 90 -11.21 15.75 -6.06
C THR A 90 -11.80 16.81 -7.00
N GLN A 91 -12.14 16.47 -8.24
CA GLN A 91 -12.64 17.42 -9.22
C GLN A 91 -14.13 17.71 -9.10
N ASN A 92 -14.91 16.75 -8.59
CA ASN A 92 -16.35 16.88 -8.44
C ASN A 92 -16.73 17.35 -7.03
N LYS A 93 -17.45 18.47 -6.90
CA LYS A 93 -17.76 19.09 -5.59
C LYS A 93 -18.56 18.17 -4.67
N ALA A 94 -19.57 17.47 -5.17
CA ALA A 94 -20.39 16.60 -4.34
C ALA A 94 -19.62 15.36 -3.87
N LEU A 95 -18.80 14.77 -4.75
CA LEU A 95 -17.93 13.66 -4.42
C LEU A 95 -16.78 14.08 -3.49
N TYR A 96 -16.28 15.31 -3.61
CA TYR A 96 -15.31 15.88 -2.68
C TYR A 96 -15.91 15.99 -1.28
N SER A 97 -17.10 16.57 -1.14
CA SER A 97 -17.76 16.62 0.17
C SER A 97 -18.08 15.22 0.71
N PHE A 98 -18.41 14.27 -0.17
CA PHE A 98 -18.61 12.87 0.22
C PHE A 98 -17.34 12.23 0.78
N GLN A 99 -16.19 12.34 0.09
CA GLN A 99 -14.95 11.72 0.54
C GLN A 99 -14.36 12.40 1.80
N GLU A 100 -14.62 13.69 2.02
CA GLU A 100 -14.21 14.39 3.25
C GLU A 100 -14.97 13.84 4.47
N ARG A 101 -16.28 13.59 4.35
CA ARG A 101 -17.09 13.06 5.44
C ARG A 101 -16.80 11.58 5.72
N ASN A 102 -16.71 10.77 4.67
CA ASN A 102 -16.62 9.32 4.79
C ASN A 102 -15.18 8.79 4.77
N LYS A 103 -14.19 9.64 4.45
CA LYS A 103 -12.77 9.26 4.30
C LYS A 103 -12.53 8.13 3.30
N THR A 104 -13.45 7.89 2.36
CA THR A 104 -13.45 6.72 1.47
C THR A 104 -12.14 6.58 0.68
N LEU A 105 -11.62 7.69 0.13
CA LEU A 105 -10.36 7.67 -0.61
C LEU A 105 -9.16 7.32 0.30
N LEU A 106 -9.16 7.82 1.54
CA LEU A 106 -8.13 7.50 2.53
C LEU A 106 -8.17 6.02 2.90
N LEU A 107 -9.34 5.47 3.19
CA LEU A 107 -9.53 4.04 3.52
C LEU A 107 -9.05 3.14 2.37
N THR A 108 -9.48 3.46 1.14
CA THR A 108 -9.07 2.76 -0.09
C THR A 108 -7.55 2.75 -0.25
N LYS A 109 -6.90 3.90 -0.06
CA LYS A 109 -5.44 4.02 -0.12
C LYS A 109 -4.74 3.26 1.00
N ARG A 110 -5.36 3.16 2.18
CA ARG A 110 -4.80 2.45 3.32
C ARG A 110 -4.79 0.94 3.10
N ILE A 111 -5.90 0.36 2.63
CA ILE A 111 -5.98 -1.07 2.26
C ILE A 111 -4.91 -1.40 1.21
N TYR A 112 -4.85 -0.61 0.13
CA TYR A 112 -3.83 -0.75 -0.89
C TYR A 112 -2.40 -0.67 -0.32
N GLY A 113 -2.15 0.28 0.58
CA GLY A 113 -0.84 0.48 1.21
C GLY A 113 -0.39 -0.72 2.02
N ILE A 114 -1.27 -1.24 2.88
CA ILE A 114 -0.99 -2.41 3.73
C ILE A 114 -0.67 -3.63 2.86
N VAL A 115 -1.52 -3.95 1.90
CA VAL A 115 -1.33 -5.14 1.04
C VAL A 115 -0.11 -4.99 0.14
N LYS A 116 0.25 -3.76 -0.25
CA LYS A 116 1.48 -3.50 -0.98
C LYS A 116 2.73 -3.72 -0.14
N GLU A 117 2.67 -3.38 1.14
CA GLU A 117 3.78 -3.59 2.09
C GLU A 117 3.88 -5.07 2.47
N GLU A 118 2.75 -5.74 2.61
CA GLU A 118 2.61 -7.14 3.00
C GLU A 118 1.76 -7.92 1.98
N PRO A 119 2.34 -8.33 0.83
CA PRO A 119 1.58 -8.97 -0.27
C PRO A 119 0.76 -10.20 0.11
N LYS A 120 1.16 -10.94 1.16
CA LYS A 120 0.42 -12.11 1.65
C LYS A 120 -1.00 -11.77 2.11
N ARG A 121 -1.20 -10.55 2.62
CA ARG A 121 -2.49 -10.07 3.12
C ARG A 121 -3.48 -9.75 2.00
N PHE A 122 -3.09 -9.93 0.73
CA PHE A 122 -3.98 -9.75 -0.41
C PHE A 122 -5.26 -10.58 -0.28
N TYR A 123 -5.15 -11.83 0.17
CA TYR A 123 -6.30 -12.73 0.31
C TYR A 123 -7.25 -12.33 1.46
N GLU A 124 -6.77 -11.59 2.46
CA GLU A 124 -7.62 -11.01 3.52
C GLU A 124 -8.47 -9.85 3.00
N ALA A 125 -8.03 -9.20 1.92
CA ALA A 125 -8.70 -8.08 1.27
C ALA A 125 -9.18 -8.43 -0.15
N GLU A 126 -9.45 -9.71 -0.42
CA GLU A 126 -9.78 -10.21 -1.75
C GLU A 126 -11.01 -9.49 -2.35
N ASP A 127 -12.10 -9.43 -1.59
CA ASP A 127 -13.35 -8.77 -2.01
C ASP A 127 -13.15 -7.28 -2.32
N PHE A 128 -12.26 -6.61 -1.59
CA PHE A 128 -11.91 -5.21 -1.86
C PHE A 128 -11.31 -5.06 -3.26
N PHE A 129 -10.34 -5.90 -3.62
CA PHE A 129 -9.63 -5.81 -4.90
C PHE A 129 -10.47 -6.27 -6.10
N PHE A 130 -11.39 -7.22 -5.90
CA PHE A 130 -12.19 -7.79 -7.00
C PHE A 130 -13.57 -7.16 -7.17
N SER A 131 -14.14 -6.55 -6.14
CA SER A 131 -15.53 -6.09 -6.17
C SER A 131 -15.70 -4.66 -5.67
N HIS A 132 -15.28 -4.38 -4.44
CA HIS A 132 -15.67 -3.12 -3.78
C HIS A 132 -14.97 -1.90 -4.43
N LEU A 133 -13.68 -2.01 -4.76
CA LEU A 133 -12.96 -0.95 -5.45
C LEU A 133 -13.56 -0.66 -6.83
N ASP A 134 -13.95 -1.70 -7.57
CA ASP A 134 -14.48 -1.57 -8.93
C ASP A 134 -15.85 -0.90 -8.91
N SER A 135 -16.72 -1.38 -8.03
CA SER A 135 -18.04 -0.77 -7.80
C SER A 135 -17.91 0.69 -7.39
N LEU A 136 -16.96 1.03 -6.50
CA LEU A 136 -16.76 2.40 -6.05
C LEU A 136 -16.34 3.30 -7.20
N VAL A 137 -15.40 2.84 -8.01
CA VAL A 137 -14.89 3.62 -9.15
C VAL A 137 -15.98 3.79 -10.21
N GLU A 138 -16.73 2.73 -10.52
CA GLU A 138 -17.83 2.80 -11.49
C GLU A 138 -18.93 3.77 -11.03
N LEU A 139 -19.43 3.64 -9.79
CA LEU A 139 -20.48 4.50 -9.27
C LEU A 139 -20.04 5.97 -9.22
N THR A 140 -18.79 6.24 -8.82
CA THR A 140 -18.26 7.62 -8.79
C THR A 140 -18.11 8.21 -10.19
N GLU A 141 -17.69 7.42 -11.18
CA GLU A 141 -17.61 7.85 -12.58
C GLU A 141 -19.00 8.17 -13.15
N LYS A 142 -19.96 7.26 -13.00
CA LYS A 142 -21.32 7.43 -13.51
C LYS A 142 -22.02 8.61 -12.82
N TYR A 143 -21.85 8.73 -11.50
CA TYR A 143 -22.36 9.88 -10.74
C TYR A 143 -21.78 11.20 -11.29
N ALA A 144 -20.46 11.31 -11.40
CA ALA A 144 -19.81 12.53 -11.86
C ALA A 144 -20.22 12.89 -13.30
N PHE A 145 -20.37 11.89 -14.16
CA PHE A 145 -20.85 12.07 -15.53
C PHE A 145 -22.28 12.63 -15.56
N LEU A 146 -23.22 12.00 -14.85
CA LEU A 146 -24.62 12.44 -14.84
C LEU A 146 -24.80 13.79 -14.15
N GLU A 147 -24.05 14.05 -13.08
CA GLU A 147 -24.13 15.32 -12.36
C GLU A 147 -23.67 16.51 -13.22
N LYS A 148 -22.71 16.30 -14.13
CA LYS A 148 -22.23 17.35 -15.05
C LYS A 148 -23.26 17.74 -16.13
N GLN A 149 -24.28 16.91 -16.40
CA GLN A 149 -25.19 17.16 -17.52
C GLN A 149 -26.06 18.41 -17.30
N PRO A 150 -26.25 19.26 -18.32
CA PRO A 150 -27.04 20.49 -18.20
C PRO A 150 -28.55 20.22 -18.15
N VAL A 151 -29.01 19.15 -18.82
CA VAL A 151 -30.42 18.75 -18.85
C VAL A 151 -30.57 17.49 -18.00
N LYS A 152 -31.34 17.58 -16.92
CA LYS A 152 -31.61 16.47 -16.01
C LYS A 152 -33.11 16.39 -15.79
N ASP A 153 -33.67 15.20 -15.95
CA ASP A 153 -35.07 14.93 -15.63
C ASP A 153 -35.20 14.41 -14.19
N LYS A 154 -36.45 14.20 -13.74
CA LYS A 154 -36.74 13.69 -12.39
C LYS A 154 -36.04 12.35 -12.13
N LYS A 155 -35.93 11.48 -13.14
CA LYS A 155 -35.30 10.17 -12.99
C LYS A 155 -33.80 10.31 -12.75
N ILE A 156 -33.11 11.21 -13.45
CA ILE A 156 -31.68 11.48 -13.23
C ILE A 156 -31.43 12.00 -11.81
N TYR A 157 -32.24 12.92 -11.30
CA TYR A 157 -32.10 13.41 -9.92
C TYR A 157 -32.29 12.29 -8.89
N GLN A 158 -33.28 11.42 -9.09
CA GLN A 158 -33.49 10.26 -8.22
C GLN A 158 -32.28 9.32 -8.26
N THR A 159 -31.81 8.95 -9.46
CA THR A 159 -30.65 8.07 -9.63
C THR A 159 -29.40 8.65 -8.98
N LEU A 160 -29.15 9.97 -9.09
CA LEU A 160 -28.04 10.63 -8.40
C LEU A 160 -28.16 10.54 -6.87
N SER A 161 -29.39 10.69 -6.34
CA SER A 161 -29.67 10.53 -4.92
C SER A 161 -29.41 9.10 -4.45
N ASP A 162 -29.96 8.11 -5.15
CA ASP A 162 -29.82 6.68 -4.83
C ASP A 162 -28.34 6.26 -4.89
N THR A 163 -27.61 6.75 -5.89
CA THR A 163 -26.16 6.51 -6.03
C THR A 163 -25.39 7.08 -4.84
N ARG A 164 -25.76 8.27 -4.35
CA ARG A 164 -25.10 8.87 -3.17
C ARG A 164 -25.33 8.03 -1.92
N THR A 165 -26.53 7.49 -1.73
CA THR A 165 -26.84 6.56 -0.63
C THR A 165 -25.99 5.31 -0.74
N LEU A 166 -25.96 4.68 -1.92
CA LEU A 166 -25.16 3.47 -2.16
C LEU A 166 -23.66 3.71 -1.96
N LEU A 167 -23.14 4.87 -2.35
CA LEU A 167 -21.74 5.24 -2.09
C LEU A 167 -21.44 5.31 -0.59
N ASN A 168 -22.38 5.78 0.25
CA ASN A 168 -22.18 5.77 1.71
C ASN A 168 -22.13 4.32 2.23
N ASP A 169 -23.01 3.45 1.76
CA ASP A 169 -23.02 2.05 2.17
C ASP A 169 -21.74 1.34 1.73
N LEU A 170 -21.30 1.56 0.49
CA LEU A 170 -20.04 1.02 -0.01
C LEU A 170 -18.82 1.55 0.76
N SER A 171 -18.86 2.80 1.23
CA SER A 171 -17.80 3.33 2.09
C SER A 171 -17.70 2.58 3.42
N ARG A 172 -18.83 2.16 4.01
CA ARG A 172 -18.85 1.36 5.24
C ARG A 172 -18.33 -0.06 5.00
N VAL A 173 -18.62 -0.63 3.83
CA VAL A 173 -18.06 -1.93 3.41
C VAL A 173 -16.53 -1.83 3.31
N ILE A 174 -16.00 -0.80 2.64
CA ILE A 174 -14.55 -0.58 2.54
C ILE A 174 -13.91 -0.33 3.91
N GLU A 175 -14.61 0.35 4.82
CA GLU A 175 -14.17 0.51 6.19
C GLU A 175 -14.03 -0.86 6.90
N LYS A 176 -15.02 -1.74 6.71
CA LYS A 176 -14.99 -3.12 7.23
C LYS A 176 -13.88 -3.96 6.61
N ASP A 177 -13.58 -3.80 5.32
CA ASP A 177 -12.44 -4.47 4.68
C ASP A 177 -11.14 -4.06 5.37
N LEU A 178 -10.96 -2.77 5.65
CA LEU A 178 -9.79 -2.28 6.38
C LEU A 178 -9.74 -2.82 7.82
N PHE A 179 -10.86 -2.88 8.53
CA PHE A 179 -10.92 -3.49 9.86
C PHE A 179 -10.52 -4.96 9.84
N THR A 180 -11.06 -5.72 8.88
CA THR A 180 -10.76 -7.15 8.72
C THR A 180 -9.27 -7.37 8.52
N LEU A 181 -8.66 -6.55 7.66
CA LEU A 181 -7.22 -6.55 7.45
C LEU A 181 -6.49 -6.30 8.78
N LEU A 182 -6.80 -5.22 9.49
CA LEU A 182 -6.11 -4.84 10.73
C LEU A 182 -6.34 -5.77 11.93
N ASN A 183 -7.41 -6.56 11.95
CA ASN A 183 -7.77 -7.39 13.11
C ASN A 183 -6.67 -8.38 13.52
N GLN A 184 -5.93 -8.94 12.57
CA GLN A 184 -4.82 -9.84 12.89
C GLN A 184 -3.72 -9.13 13.68
N ASP A 185 -3.42 -7.88 13.32
CA ASP A 185 -2.39 -7.07 13.99
C ASP A 185 -2.83 -6.68 15.40
N VAL A 186 -4.12 -6.38 15.57
CA VAL A 186 -4.72 -6.07 16.88
C VAL A 186 -4.64 -7.27 17.82
N ASN A 187 -5.08 -8.45 17.37
CA ASN A 187 -5.06 -9.67 18.18
C ASN A 187 -3.63 -10.04 18.62
N ASN A 188 -2.66 -9.90 17.71
CA ASN A 188 -1.26 -10.12 18.02
C ASN A 188 -0.76 -9.14 19.08
N LEU A 189 -1.08 -7.85 18.93
CA LEU A 189 -0.69 -6.82 19.89
C LEU A 189 -1.31 -7.09 21.28
N ASP A 190 -2.58 -7.49 21.35
CA ASP A 190 -3.26 -7.79 22.60
C ASP A 190 -2.58 -8.95 23.35
N PHE A 191 -2.18 -10.01 22.63
CA PHE A 191 -1.42 -11.11 23.20
C PHE A 191 -0.05 -10.66 23.74
N GLU A 192 0.71 -9.90 22.94
CA GLU A 192 2.03 -9.39 23.36
C GLU A 192 1.92 -8.47 24.59
N LEU A 193 0.86 -7.66 24.66
CA LEU A 193 0.57 -6.82 25.83
C LEU A 193 0.28 -7.67 27.07
N GLU A 194 -0.47 -8.77 26.94
CA GLU A 194 -0.74 -9.68 28.06
C GLU A 194 0.54 -10.36 28.57
N VAL A 195 1.38 -10.86 27.66
CA VAL A 195 2.67 -11.48 27.98
C VAL A 195 3.60 -10.49 28.69
N ALA A 196 3.67 -9.25 28.19
CA ALA A 196 4.47 -8.19 28.80
C ALA A 196 3.99 -7.83 30.22
N LYS A 197 2.67 -7.64 30.40
CA LYS A 197 2.07 -7.36 31.73
C LYS A 197 2.37 -8.48 32.72
N ASN A 198 2.20 -9.74 32.31
CA ASN A 198 2.47 -10.90 33.14
C ASN A 198 3.95 -10.97 33.55
N SER A 199 4.86 -10.69 32.62
CA SER A 199 6.30 -10.68 32.87
C SER A 199 6.71 -9.60 33.88
N ILE A 200 6.18 -8.38 33.72
CA ILE A 200 6.41 -7.27 34.66
C ILE A 200 5.87 -7.61 36.05
N SER A 201 4.65 -8.17 36.12
CA SER A 201 4.04 -8.55 37.41
C SER A 201 4.85 -9.63 38.16
N LYS A 202 5.40 -10.61 37.43
CA LYS A 202 6.27 -11.66 37.99
C LYS A 202 7.57 -11.07 38.52
N GLN A 203 8.19 -10.16 37.78
CA GLN A 203 9.41 -9.47 38.23
C GLN A 203 9.15 -8.62 39.47
N LYS A 204 8.04 -7.86 39.50
CA LYS A 204 7.65 -7.05 40.67
C LYS A 204 7.45 -7.92 41.91
N LYS A 205 6.72 -9.04 41.79
CA LYS A 205 6.55 -10.01 42.88
C LYS A 205 7.88 -10.61 43.35
N LYS A 206 8.82 -10.88 42.44
CA LYS A 206 10.16 -11.39 42.80
C LYS A 206 10.96 -10.34 43.59
N PHE A 207 10.91 -9.08 43.16
CA PHE A 207 11.58 -7.97 43.84
C PHE A 207 11.00 -7.73 45.25
N GLU A 208 9.66 -7.75 45.38
CA GLU A 208 8.95 -7.59 46.66
C GLU A 208 9.22 -8.74 47.64
N ARG A 209 9.45 -9.97 47.16
CA ARG A 209 9.85 -11.10 48.02
C ARG A 209 11.30 -10.96 48.48
N GLY A 210 12.23 -10.65 47.56
CA GLY A 210 13.64 -10.42 47.94
C GLY A 210 13.79 -9.32 49.00
N THR A 211 13.08 -8.20 48.84
CA THR A 211 13.11 -7.12 49.85
C THR A 211 12.46 -7.45 51.19
N LYS A 212 11.63 -8.51 51.27
CA LYS A 212 11.06 -8.99 52.54
C LYS A 212 12.03 -9.96 53.22
N ASP A 213 12.59 -10.90 52.47
CA ASP A 213 13.58 -11.86 52.97
C ASP A 213 14.82 -11.12 53.54
N ASP A 214 15.28 -10.08 52.85
CA ASP A 214 16.42 -9.25 53.30
C ASP A 214 16.13 -8.50 54.63
N ARG A 215 14.87 -8.16 54.91
CA ARG A 215 14.47 -7.48 56.15
C ARG A 215 14.25 -8.43 57.32
N GLU A 216 13.88 -9.68 57.05
CA GLU A 216 13.76 -10.72 58.09
C GLU A 216 15.12 -11.25 58.54
N GLN A 217 16.12 -11.30 57.65
CA GLN A 217 17.49 -11.72 58.02
C GLN A 217 18.30 -10.65 58.77
N ALA A 218 17.86 -9.39 58.73
CA ALA A 218 18.53 -8.27 59.40
C ALA A 218 18.00 -8.00 60.83
N LYS A 219 17.08 -8.84 61.34
CA LYS A 219 16.55 -8.80 62.71
C LYS A 219 17.07 -9.97 63.53
#